data_AF-A0A1M4ED67-F1
#
_entry.id   AF-A0A1M4ED67-F1
#
_cell.length_a   1.000
_cell.length_b   1.000
_cell.length_c   1.000
_cell.angle_alpha   90.00
_cell.angle_beta   90.00
_cell.angle_gamma   90.00
#
_symmetry.space_group_name_H-M   'P 1'
#
loop_
_entity.id
_entity.type
_entity.pdbx_description
1 polymer ?
#
loop_
_entity_poly.entity_id
_entity_poly.type
_entity_poly.pdbx_seq_one_letter_code
_entity_poly.pdbx_strand_id
1 'polypeptide(L)' 'MLFGGTNPQFGKALAYLPERATGPIVCCHLWNGRPARDEPVLLAIRTGRGAFKDTFTFTPEGTRHRHPA' A
#
# COMPACT_ATOMS: atom_id res chain seq x y z
N MET A 1 9.06 -1.70 -8.06
CA MET A 1 8.02 -1.57 -9.10
C MET A 1 6.90 -0.70 -8.56
N LEU A 2 6.41 0.28 -9.34
CA LEU A 2 5.30 1.16 -8.93
C LEU A 2 4.03 0.78 -9.70
N PHE A 3 2.93 0.58 -8.99
CA PHE A 3 1.61 0.26 -9.55
C PHE A 3 0.63 1.41 -9.38
N GLY A 4 -0.10 1.71 -10.44
CA GLY A 4 -1.15 2.74 -10.52
C GLY A 4 -0.86 3.78 -11.62
N GLY A 5 -1.84 4.65 -11.88
CA GLY A 5 -1.73 5.69 -12.91
C GLY A 5 -0.87 6.91 -12.50
N THR A 6 -0.91 7.99 -13.27
CA THR A 6 -0.19 9.23 -12.95
C THR A 6 -1.00 10.22 -12.12
N ASN A 7 -2.31 9.99 -11.97
CA ASN A 7 -3.16 10.88 -11.18
C ASN A 7 -2.80 10.81 -9.68
N PRO A 8 -2.39 11.94 -9.06
CA PRO A 8 -1.92 11.97 -7.68
C PRO A 8 -3.04 11.75 -6.66
N GLN A 9 -4.31 11.96 -7.02
CA GLN A 9 -5.44 11.83 -6.08
C GLN A 9 -5.81 10.37 -5.77
N PHE A 10 -5.33 9.42 -6.57
CA PHE A 10 -5.62 8.00 -6.38
C PHE A 10 -4.47 7.28 -5.67
N GLY A 11 -4.80 6.24 -4.91
CA GLY A 11 -3.80 5.41 -4.26
C GLY A 11 -2.83 4.76 -5.25
N LYS A 12 -1.64 4.43 -4.75
CA LYS A 12 -0.56 3.74 -5.47
C LYS A 12 -0.01 2.61 -4.63
N ALA A 13 0.63 1.63 -5.26
CA ALA A 13 1.37 0.61 -4.54
C ALA A 13 2.82 0.57 -5.01
N LEU A 14 3.77 0.79 -4.09
CA LEU A 14 5.19 0.61 -4.34
C LEU A 14 5.61 -0.78 -3.86
N ALA A 15 6.04 -1.64 -4.77
CA ALA A 15 6.48 -2.99 -4.47
C ALA A 15 8.01 -3.12 -4.53
N TYR A 16 8.59 -3.61 -3.43
CA TYR A 16 9.96 -4.13 -3.38
C TYR A 16 9.93 -5.61 -3.73
N LEU A 17 10.63 -5.93 -4.82
CA LEU A 17 10.77 -7.30 -5.29
C LEU A 17 12.07 -7.88 -4.75
N PRO A 18 12.05 -9.10 -4.21
CA PRO A 18 13.26 -9.78 -3.80
C PRO A 18 14.07 -10.19 -5.03
N GLU A 19 15.39 -10.25 -4.88
CA GLU A 19 16.29 -10.77 -5.92
C GLU A 19 16.00 -12.25 -6.24
N ARG A 20 15.69 -13.04 -5.21
CA ARG A 20 15.29 -14.44 -5.37
C ARG A 20 13.79 -14.57 -5.49
N ALA A 21 13.36 -15.39 -6.46
CA ALA A 21 11.97 -15.73 -6.70
C ALA A 21 11.30 -16.52 -5.56
N THR A 22 11.95 -16.77 -4.43
CA THR A 22 11.36 -17.34 -3.20
C THR A 22 11.19 -16.32 -2.08
N GLY A 23 11.81 -15.13 -2.18
CA GLY A 23 11.69 -14.09 -1.16
C GLY A 23 10.28 -13.50 -1.07
N PRO A 24 9.94 -12.84 0.05
CA PRO A 24 8.68 -12.12 0.17
C PRO A 24 8.72 -10.83 -0.65
N ILE A 25 7.61 -10.53 -1.32
CA ILE A 25 7.37 -9.21 -1.90
C ILE A 25 6.82 -8.32 -0.77
N VAL A 26 7.27 -7.06 -0.73
CA VAL A 26 6.74 -6.04 0.18
C VAL A 26 6.07 -4.96 -0.66
N CYS A 27 4.76 -4.78 -0.49
CA CYS A 27 4.00 -3.72 -1.15
C CYS A 27 3.56 -2.66 -0.15
N CYS A 28 3.95 -1.42 -0.39
CA CYS A 28 3.53 -0.24 0.35
C CYS A 28 2.34 0.41 -0.36
N HIS A 29 1.16 0.40 0.27
CA HIS A 29 -0.04 1.05 -0.25
C HIS A 29 -0.09 2.50 0.21
N LEU A 30 0.07 3.40 -0.76
CA LEU A 30 0.27 4.83 -0.59
C LEU A 30 -0.96 5.62 -1.04
N TRP A 31 -1.24 6.76 -0.40
CA TRP A 31 -2.34 7.64 -0.78
C TRP A 31 -2.05 9.11 -0.48
N ASN A 32 -2.41 10.00 -1.42
CA ASN A 32 -2.30 11.46 -1.31
C ASN A 32 -3.67 12.15 -1.36
N GLY A 33 -4.77 11.38 -1.30
CA GLY A 33 -6.11 11.91 -1.54
C GLY A 33 -6.70 12.67 -0.34
N ARG A 34 -7.92 13.15 -0.57
CA ARG A 34 -8.57 14.31 0.08
C ARG A 34 -8.58 14.27 1.63
N PRO A 35 -8.09 15.34 2.31
CA PRO A 35 -7.44 16.53 1.75
C PRO A 35 -6.11 16.19 1.08
N ALA A 36 -5.83 16.80 -0.08
CA ALA A 36 -4.63 16.49 -0.84
C ALA A 36 -3.37 16.68 0.02
N ARG A 37 -2.45 15.71 -0.04
CA ARG A 37 -1.19 15.74 0.71
C ARG A 37 0.00 15.85 -0.23
N ASP A 38 0.96 16.67 0.14
CA ASP A 38 2.22 16.85 -0.60
C ASP A 38 3.03 15.55 -0.63
N GLU A 39 3.00 14.78 0.45
CA GLU A 39 3.64 13.48 0.56
C GLU A 39 2.62 12.33 0.66
N PRO A 40 2.90 11.19 0.00
CA PRO A 40 2.05 10.01 0.09
C PRO A 40 2.06 9.42 1.50
N VAL A 41 0.89 9.08 2.02
CA VAL A 41 0.74 8.41 3.32
C VAL A 41 0.72 6.91 3.09
N LEU A 42 1.48 6.18 3.91
CA LEU A 42 1.40 4.74 3.94
C LEU A 42 0.14 4.28 4.69
N LEU A 43 -0.85 3.79 3.98
CA LEU A 43 -2.10 3.29 4.56
C LEU A 43 -2.01 1.81 4.94
N ALA A 44 -1.28 1.01 4.18
CA ALA A 44 -1.14 -0.40 4.46
C ALA A 44 0.15 -0.98 3.89
N ILE A 45 0.56 -2.10 4.47
CA ILE A 45 1.66 -2.91 3.96
C ILE A 45 1.09 -4.29 3.62
N ARG A 46 1.47 -4.82 2.46
CA ARG A 46 1.27 -6.22 2.13
C ARG A 46 2.61 -6.95 2.06
N THR A 47 2.76 -8.05 2.78
CA THR A 47 3.99 -8.85 2.78
C THR A 47 3.71 -10.32 2.48
N GLY A 48 4.53 -10.91 1.60
CA GLY A 48 4.48 -12.35 1.32
C GLY A 48 3.55 -12.74 0.17
N ARG A 49 3.18 -14.04 0.13
CA ARG A 49 2.55 -14.70 -1.04
C ARG A 49 1.20 -15.36 -0.75
N GLY A 50 0.73 -15.28 0.50
CA GLY A 50 -0.55 -15.83 0.92
C GLY A 50 -1.76 -15.05 0.41
N ALA A 51 -2.94 -15.48 0.86
CA ALA A 51 -4.19 -14.77 0.58
C ALA A 51 -4.10 -13.30 1.02
N PHE A 52 -4.80 -12.43 0.31
CA PHE A 52 -4.70 -10.98 0.52
C PHE A 52 -5.01 -10.59 1.97
N LYS A 53 -6.11 -11.10 2.53
CA LYS A 53 -6.55 -10.78 3.90
C LYS A 53 -5.53 -11.14 4.98
N ASP A 54 -4.71 -12.17 4.74
CA ASP A 54 -3.75 -12.70 5.72
C ASP A 54 -2.37 -12.05 5.56
N THR A 55 -2.18 -11.30 4.47
CA THR A 55 -0.91 -10.65 4.12
C THR A 55 -0.98 -9.14 4.13
N PHE A 56 -2.17 -8.56 4.33
CA PHE A 56 -2.43 -7.13 4.26
C PHE A 56 -2.73 -6.56 5.64
N THR A 57 -1.92 -5.61 6.07
CA THR A 57 -2.03 -4.98 7.39
C THR A 57 -2.14 -3.47 7.22
N PHE A 58 -3.18 -2.87 7.83
CA PHE A 58 -3.30 -1.42 7.90
C PHE A 58 -2.24 -0.84 8.85
N THR A 59 -1.70 0.31 8.48
CA THR A 59 -0.95 1.16 9.41
C THR A 59 -1.93 1.89 10.34
N PRO A 60 -1.47 2.54 11.42
CA PRO A 60 -2.33 3.38 12.24
C PRO A 60 -3.09 4.45 11.42
N GLU A 61 -2.44 5.10 10.46
CA GLU A 61 -3.11 6.03 9.54
C GLU A 61 -4.15 5.32 8.66
N GLY A 62 -3.80 4.16 8.10
CA GLY A 62 -4.74 3.35 7.34
C GLY A 62 -5.98 2.96 8.11
N THR A 63 -5.84 2.61 9.40
CA THR A 63 -6.96 2.31 10.28
C THR A 63 -7.84 3.53 10.52
N ARG A 64 -7.25 4.72 10.70
CA ARG A 64 -8.03 5.98 10.84
C ARG A 64 -8.81 6.33 9.58
N HIS A 65 -8.28 5.97 8.41
CA HIS A 65 -8.93 6.16 7.10
C HIS A 65 -9.87 5.04 6.69
N ARG A 66 -9.91 3.93 7.45
CA ARG A 66 -10.86 2.85 7.22
C ARG A 66 -12.22 3.30 7.74
N HIS A 67 -13.14 3.61 6.83
CA HIS A 67 -14.54 3.77 7.22
C HIS A 67 -15.04 2.46 7.85
N PRO A 68 -15.82 2.51 8.94
CA PRO A 68 -16.59 1.35 9.39
C PRO A 68 -17.45 0.88 8.22
N ALA A 69 -17.43 -0.43 7.96
CA ALA A 69 -18.28 -1.05 6.95
C ALA A 69 -19.75 -0.99 7.37
#